data_AF-A0A960TTC0-F1
#
_entry.id   AF-A0A960TTC0-F1
#
_cell.length_a   1.000
_cell.length_b   1.000
_cell.length_c   1.000
_cell.angle_alpha   90.00
_cell.angle_beta   90.00
_cell.angle_gamma   90.00
#
_symmetry.space_group_name_H-M   'P 1'
#
loop_
_entity.id
_entity.type
_entity.pdbx_description
1 polymer ?
#
loop_
_entity_poly.entity_id
_entity_poly.type
_entity_poly.pdbx_seq_one_letter_code
_entity_poly.pdbx_strand_id
1 'polypeptide(L)'
;GMGSLSAMEKGSSYRYGIQNSGLRMPEGVSGMVSSRGSLHDWVPCLLQGVRQGFHKLGHRSIEELHEKIGQGRIALERRSEGAKQEGNVHSLLALQPAELQQPTRSRAYSFN
;
A
#
# COMPACT_ATOMS: atom_id res chain seq x y z
N GLY A 1 -0.14 0.53 -15.43
CA GLY A 1 -0.32 -0.87 -14.99
C GLY A 1 0.10 -1.82 -16.10
N MET A 2 0.28 -3.12 -15.82
CA MET A 2 0.75 -4.07 -16.85
C MET A 2 -0.21 -4.22 -18.04
N GLY A 3 -1.51 -3.92 -17.87
CA GLY A 3 -2.51 -3.87 -18.93
C GLY A 3 -2.66 -2.50 -19.61
N SER A 4 -1.71 -1.56 -19.43
CA SER A 4 -1.70 -0.32 -20.20
C SER A 4 -1.07 -0.51 -21.57
N LEU A 5 -1.46 0.30 -22.56
CA LEU A 5 -0.92 0.24 -23.93
C LEU A 5 0.62 0.23 -23.94
N SER A 6 1.24 1.15 -23.18
CA SER A 6 2.70 1.26 -23.09
C SER A 6 3.38 0.01 -22.52
N ALA A 7 2.69 -0.76 -21.66
CA ALA A 7 3.20 -2.01 -21.12
C ALA A 7 2.97 -3.18 -22.08
N MET A 8 1.84 -3.19 -22.79
CA MET A 8 1.50 -4.19 -23.81
C MET A 8 2.45 -4.15 -25.00
N GLU A 9 2.87 -2.96 -25.40
CA GLU A 9 3.93 -2.72 -26.40
C GLU A 9 5.29 -3.23 -25.94
N LYS A 10 5.60 -3.09 -24.64
CA LYS A 10 6.85 -3.55 -24.00
C LYS A 10 6.84 -5.02 -23.59
N GLY A 11 5.91 -5.82 -24.14
CA GLY A 11 5.90 -7.28 -23.98
C GLY A 11 5.01 -7.82 -22.85
N SER A 12 4.21 -7.00 -22.17
CA SER A 12 3.19 -7.56 -21.25
C SER A 12 2.13 -8.38 -22.00
N SER A 13 1.84 -8.02 -23.26
CA SER A 13 0.93 -8.76 -24.16
C SER A 13 1.34 -10.21 -24.38
N TYR A 14 2.64 -10.53 -24.33
CA TYR A 14 3.14 -11.90 -24.45
C TYR A 14 2.76 -12.75 -23.24
N ARG A 15 2.93 -12.21 -22.03
CA ARG A 15 2.62 -12.93 -20.78
C ARG A 15 1.15 -13.28 -20.63
N TYR A 16 0.26 -12.49 -21.23
CA TYR A 16 -1.19 -12.71 -21.18
C TYR A 16 -1.76 -13.29 -22.48
N GLY A 17 -0.92 -13.64 -23.47
CA GLY A 17 -1.37 -14.30 -24.71
C GLY A 17 -2.18 -13.40 -25.66
N ILE A 18 -2.09 -12.09 -25.54
CA ILE A 18 -2.90 -11.10 -26.28
C ILE A 18 -2.15 -10.55 -27.52
N GLN A 19 -1.00 -11.14 -27.89
CA GLN A 19 -0.18 -10.61 -28.98
C GLN A 19 -0.86 -10.61 -30.34
N ASN A 20 -1.69 -11.62 -30.62
CA ASN A 20 -2.33 -11.85 -31.92
C ASN A 20 -3.80 -11.37 -31.98
N SER A 21 -4.30 -10.68 -30.94
CA SER A 21 -5.64 -10.10 -31.01
C SER A 21 -5.62 -8.84 -31.88
N GLY A 22 -6.48 -8.80 -32.90
CA GLY A 22 -6.61 -7.63 -33.79
C GLY A 22 -7.15 -6.38 -33.09
N LEU A 23 -7.80 -6.55 -31.93
CA LEU A 23 -8.24 -5.47 -31.06
C LEU A 23 -7.48 -5.54 -29.74
N ARG A 24 -6.85 -4.43 -29.35
CA ARG A 24 -6.19 -4.26 -28.05
C ARG A 24 -7.00 -3.28 -27.21
N MET A 25 -7.73 -3.78 -26.22
CA MET A 25 -8.41 -2.95 -25.23
C MET A 25 -7.52 -2.75 -24.01
N PRO A 26 -7.09 -1.51 -23.70
CA PRO A 26 -6.32 -1.27 -22.50
C PRO A 26 -7.21 -1.27 -21.25
N GLU A 27 -6.81 -2.06 -20.26
CA GLU A 27 -7.45 -2.10 -18.93
C GLU A 27 -6.69 -1.24 -17.91
N GLY A 28 -5.50 -0.77 -18.27
CA GLY A 28 -4.62 -0.03 -17.39
C GLY A 28 -4.26 1.35 -17.91
N VAL A 29 -4.02 2.27 -16.97
CA VAL A 29 -3.44 3.60 -17.24
C VAL A 29 -1.93 3.60 -17.03
N SER A 30 -1.23 4.50 -17.74
CA SER A 30 0.20 4.80 -17.52
C SER A 30 0.31 6.15 -16.81
N GLY A 31 1.22 6.27 -15.84
CA GLY A 31 1.44 7.49 -15.08
C GLY A 31 2.77 7.47 -14.32
N MET A 32 3.19 8.62 -13.82
CA MET A 32 4.42 8.78 -13.02
C MET A 32 4.05 9.01 -11.55
N VAL A 33 4.88 8.51 -10.63
CA VAL A 33 4.73 8.70 -9.18
C VAL A 33 6.05 9.22 -8.65
N SER A 34 6.00 10.20 -7.75
CA SER A 34 7.20 10.76 -7.11
C SER A 34 7.98 9.68 -6.35
N SER A 35 9.32 9.74 -6.42
CA SER A 35 10.17 8.83 -5.66
C SER A 35 9.92 8.95 -4.16
N ARG A 36 9.82 7.80 -3.49
CA ARG A 36 9.54 7.71 -2.04
C ARG A 36 10.80 7.45 -1.21
N GLY A 37 11.98 7.42 -1.85
CA GLY A 37 13.26 7.10 -1.20
C GLY A 37 13.65 5.62 -1.29
N SER A 38 14.59 5.20 -0.45
CA SER A 38 15.12 3.82 -0.43
C SER A 38 14.16 2.83 0.20
N LEU A 39 14.12 1.60 -0.32
CA LEU A 39 13.35 0.50 0.29
C LEU A 39 13.83 0.15 1.70
N HIS A 40 15.14 0.29 1.97
CA HIS A 40 15.70 0.04 3.30
C HIS A 40 15.12 0.95 4.38
N ASP A 41 14.65 2.13 3.97
CA ASP A 41 14.10 3.14 4.87
C ASP A 41 12.58 2.97 4.99
N TRP A 42 11.93 2.61 3.88
CA TRP A 42 10.48 2.50 3.78
C TRP A 42 9.92 1.22 4.41
N VAL A 43 10.58 0.08 4.21
CA VAL A 43 10.10 -1.22 4.69
C VAL A 43 9.98 -1.27 6.22
N PRO A 44 10.96 -0.78 7.01
CA PRO A 44 10.83 -0.74 8.47
C PRO A 44 9.65 0.12 8.95
N CYS A 45 9.39 1.26 8.29
CA CYS A 45 8.26 2.13 8.62
C CYS A 45 6.91 1.42 8.40
N LEU A 46 6.76 0.71 7.27
CA LEU A 46 5.57 -0.09 7.00
C LEU A 46 5.39 -1.20 8.04
N LEU A 47 6.47 -1.91 8.38
CA LEU A 47 6.42 -2.96 9.39
C LEU A 47 5.99 -2.42 10.76
N GLN A 48 6.50 -1.25 11.15
CA GLN A 48 6.11 -0.60 12.40
C GLN A 48 4.63 -0.20 12.39
N GLY A 49 4.13 0.35 11.28
CA GLY A 49 2.70 0.69 11.13
C GLY A 49 1.79 -0.53 11.26
N VAL A 50 2.17 -1.65 10.61
CA VAL A 50 1.45 -2.92 10.74
C VAL A 50 1.45 -3.42 12.19
N ARG A 51 2.62 -3.42 12.86
CA ARG A 51 2.73 -3.83 14.28
C ARG A 51 1.88 -2.98 15.22
N GLN A 52 1.82 -1.66 15.00
CA GLN A 52 0.92 -0.78 15.76
C GLN A 52 -0.55 -1.11 15.50
N GLY A 53 -0.91 -1.48 14.27
CA GLY A 53 -2.24 -1.98 13.93
C GLY A 53 -2.61 -3.23 14.73
N PHE A 54 -1.74 -4.24 14.73
CA PHE A 54 -1.93 -5.46 15.53
C PHE A 54 -2.04 -5.17 17.04
N HIS A 55 -1.23 -4.24 17.56
CA HIS A 55 -1.34 -3.80 18.95
C HIS A 55 -2.69 -3.16 19.27
N LYS A 56 -3.20 -2.27 18.41
CA LYS A 56 -4.51 -1.63 18.57
C LYS A 56 -5.67 -2.63 18.50
N LEU A 57 -5.52 -3.66 17.68
CA LEU A 57 -6.50 -4.75 17.57
C LEU A 57 -6.39 -5.76 18.73
N GLY A 58 -5.25 -5.84 19.41
CA GLY A 58 -5.01 -6.74 20.53
C GLY A 58 -4.61 -8.17 20.14
N HIS A 59 -4.08 -8.37 18.93
CA HIS A 59 -3.68 -9.69 18.40
C HIS A 59 -2.18 -9.76 18.11
N ARG A 60 -1.58 -10.94 18.25
CA ARG A 60 -0.12 -11.12 18.14
C ARG A 60 0.34 -11.59 16.77
N SER A 61 -0.51 -12.29 16.03
CA SER A 61 -0.19 -12.81 14.69
C SER A 61 -1.36 -12.74 13.72
N ILE A 62 -1.07 -12.91 12.42
CA ILE A 62 -2.07 -12.93 11.36
C ILE A 62 -2.98 -14.15 11.49
N GLU A 63 -2.41 -15.30 11.87
CA GLU A 63 -3.16 -16.55 12.07
C GLU A 63 -4.16 -16.41 13.22
N GLU A 64 -3.75 -15.83 14.34
CA GLU A 64 -4.63 -15.54 15.48
C GLU A 64 -5.77 -14.60 15.06
N LEU A 65 -5.45 -13.55 14.30
CA LEU A 65 -6.44 -12.59 13.79
C LEU A 65 -7.49 -13.30 12.91
N HIS A 66 -7.06 -14.13 11.95
CA HIS A 66 -7.97 -14.86 11.06
C HIS A 66 -8.85 -15.86 11.81
N GLU A 67 -8.30 -16.58 12.79
CA GLU A 67 -9.07 -17.51 13.62
C GLU A 67 -10.16 -16.77 14.41
N LYS A 68 -9.80 -15.65 15.05
CA LYS A 68 -10.72 -14.81 15.83
C LYS A 68 -11.82 -14.19 14.96
N ILE A 69 -11.51 -13.80 13.71
CA ILE A 69 -12.50 -13.34 12.73
C ILE A 69 -13.46 -14.49 12.39
N GLY A 70 -12.95 -15.68 12.09
CA GLY A 70 -13.78 -16.86 11.78
C GLY A 70 -14.70 -17.27 12.93
N GLN A 71 -14.28 -17.02 14.18
CA GLN A 71 -15.06 -17.24 15.39
C GLN A 71 -16.05 -16.11 15.70
N GLY A 72 -16.08 -15.03 14.91
CA GLY A 72 -16.94 -13.87 15.16
C GLY A 72 -16.54 -13.03 16.39
N ARG A 73 -15.30 -13.17 16.89
CA ARG A 73 -14.80 -12.43 18.07
C ARG A 73 -14.31 -11.02 17.73
N ILE A 74 -14.13 -10.72 16.46
CA ILE A 74 -13.74 -9.40 15.96
C ILE A 74 -14.93 -8.84 15.19
N ALA A 75 -15.41 -7.69 15.61
CA ALA A 75 -16.44 -6.94 14.91
C ALA A 75 -15.82 -5.97 13.91
N LEU A 76 -16.37 -5.91 12.71
CA LEU A 76 -16.04 -4.92 11.70
C LEU A 76 -17.23 -4.00 11.51
N GLU A 77 -16.98 -2.70 11.47
CA GLU A 77 -18.01 -1.69 11.29
C GLU A 77 -17.90 -1.06 9.90
N ARG A 78 -19.02 -1.01 9.19
CA ARG A 78 -19.10 -0.30 7.91
C ARG A 78 -19.14 1.21 8.19
N ARG A 79 -18.22 1.96 7.57
CA ARG A 79 -18.21 3.42 7.63
C ARG A 79 -18.92 4.03 6.42
N SER A 80 -19.74 5.05 6.66
CA SER A 80 -20.31 5.92 5.61
C SER A 80 -19.24 6.81 4.98
N GLU A 81 -19.53 7.44 3.84
CA GLU A 81 -18.57 8.38 3.22
C GLU A 81 -18.29 9.60 4.12
N GLY A 82 -19.31 10.13 4.81
CA GLY A 82 -19.12 11.19 5.80
C GLY A 82 -18.18 10.75 6.92
N ALA A 83 -18.39 9.55 7.48
CA ALA A 83 -17.52 9.01 8.52
C ALA A 83 -16.07 8.76 8.02
N LYS A 84 -15.86 8.45 6.74
CA LYS A 84 -14.51 8.35 6.16
C LYS A 84 -13.86 9.71 6.00
N GLN A 85 -14.62 10.71 5.55
CA GLN A 85 -14.16 12.09 5.41
C GLN A 85 -13.77 12.67 6.78
N GLU A 86 -14.59 12.42 7.79
CA GLU A 86 -14.32 12.76 9.20
C GLU A 86 -13.14 11.97 9.80
N GLY A 87 -12.89 10.77 9.30
CA GLY A 87 -11.75 9.97 9.74
C GLY A 87 -10.40 10.46 9.19
N ASN A 88 -10.42 11.25 8.13
CA ASN A 88 -9.20 11.81 7.53
C ASN A 88 -8.83 13.15 8.20
N VAL A 89 -7.69 13.74 7.85
CA VAL A 89 -7.41 15.10 8.30
C VAL A 89 -8.31 16.07 7.56
N HIS A 90 -9.18 16.75 8.30
CA HIS A 90 -10.12 17.73 7.79
C HIS A 90 -10.17 18.95 8.73
N SER A 91 -10.75 20.05 8.27
CA SER A 91 -10.93 21.29 9.07
C SER A 91 -9.63 22.00 9.50
N LEU A 92 -8.60 21.98 8.65
CA LEU A 92 -7.36 22.75 8.84
C LEU A 92 -7.17 23.81 7.76
N LEU A 93 -6.57 24.96 8.11
CA LEU A 93 -6.25 26.04 7.16
C LEU A 93 -5.09 25.65 6.22
N ALA A 94 -4.09 24.93 6.74
CA ALA A 94 -2.98 24.38 5.97
C ALA A 94 -2.44 23.14 6.68
N LEU A 95 -2.03 22.14 5.89
CA LEU A 95 -1.42 20.92 6.38
C LEU A 95 -0.06 20.78 5.71
N GLN A 96 1.01 20.81 6.50
CA GLN A 96 2.31 20.40 6.02
C GLN A 96 2.37 18.87 6.02
N PRO A 97 2.57 18.22 4.87
CA PRO A 97 2.66 16.76 4.83
C PRO A 97 3.86 16.35 5.69
N ALA A 98 3.65 15.37 6.56
CA ALA A 98 4.73 14.80 7.33
C ALA A 98 5.76 14.24 6.35
N GLU A 99 6.94 14.86 6.29
CA GLU A 99 8.07 14.28 5.59
C GLU A 99 8.39 12.97 6.31
N LEU A 100 8.26 11.86 5.60
CA LEU A 100 8.82 10.59 6.08
C LEU A 100 10.30 10.89 6.32
N GLN A 101 10.67 10.91 7.60
CA GLN A 101 12.01 11.20 8.06
C GLN A 101 12.93 10.21 7.36
N GLN A 102 13.57 10.63 6.27
CA GLN A 102 14.53 9.81 5.57
C GLN A 102 15.60 9.55 6.63
N PRO A 103 15.89 8.27 6.99
CA PRO A 103 16.90 8.00 7.98
C PRO A 103 18.18 8.65 7.45
N THR A 104 18.69 9.58 8.24
CA THR A 104 19.95 10.26 7.94
C THR A 104 20.99 9.18 7.68
N ARG A 105 21.74 9.33 6.58
CA ARG A 105 22.87 8.47 6.21
C ARG A 105 23.97 8.55 7.29
N SER A 106 23.77 7.92 8.44
CA SER A 106 24.81 7.74 9.46
C SER A 106 24.46 6.61 10.44
N ARG A 107 24.10 5.44 9.94
CA ARG A 107 24.29 4.20 10.70
C ARG A 107 24.50 3.06 9.73
N ALA A 108 25.77 2.71 9.52
CA ALA A 108 26.18 1.48 8.90
C ALA A 108 25.63 0.32 9.74
N TYR A 109 24.59 -0.35 9.25
CA TYR A 109 24.13 -1.61 9.82
C TYR A 109 25.08 -2.70 9.29
N SER A 110 26.07 -3.05 10.09
CA SER A 110 26.85 -4.26 9.92
C SER A 110 26.00 -5.43 10.40
N PHE A 111 25.65 -6.35 9.50
CA PHE A 111 25.03 -7.62 9.85
C PHE A 111 26.15 -8.61 10.17
N ASN A 112 26.15 -9.14 11.40
CA ASN A 112 26.80 -10.42 11.75
C ASN A 112 25.82 -11.56 11.44
#